data_AF-A0A455C5H2-F1
#
_entry.id   AF-A0A455C5H2-F1
#
_cell.length_a   1.000
_cell.length_b   1.000
_cell.length_c   1.000
_cell.angle_alpha   90.00
_cell.angle_beta   90.00
_cell.angle_gamma   90.00
#
_symmetry.space_group_name_H-M   'P 1'
#
loop_
_entity.id
_entity.type
_entity.pdbx_description
1 polymer ?
#
loop_
_entity_poly.entity_id
_entity_poly.type
_entity_poly.pdbx_seq_one_letter_code
_entity_poly.pdbx_strand_id
1 'polypeptide(L)'
;MPVFTEQMQIQQEQLDSVMDWLTTQPRAAQLVGKDGTFLSTLEHYLSRYLKEVRPHHVKADKRDPEFVFYDQLKQVMNAYRVKPAIFDLLLAVCIGAYLGMAYTAVQHFDLLYKTVQRLLKAKTQ
;
A
#
# COMPACT_ATOMS: atom_id res chain seq x y z
N MET A 1 -39.10 40.23 23.29
CA MET A 1 -39.21 40.13 21.82
C MET A 1 -39.26 38.64 21.50
N PRO A 2 -40.37 38.08 21.00
CA PRO A 2 -40.39 36.68 20.62
C PRO A 2 -39.61 36.55 19.31
N VAL A 3 -38.33 36.17 19.41
CA VAL A 3 -37.46 35.87 18.27
C VAL A 3 -37.65 34.39 17.92
N PHE A 4 -38.87 34.03 17.53
CA PHE A 4 -39.14 32.75 16.90
C PHE A 4 -39.77 33.04 15.55
N THR A 5 -38.87 33.24 14.59
CA THR A 5 -39.12 33.35 13.17
C THR A 5 -39.75 32.05 12.65
N GLU A 6 -41.08 31.96 12.64
CA GLU A 6 -41.83 31.08 11.72
C GLU A 6 -41.59 31.45 10.24
N GLN A 7 -40.84 32.53 9.99
CA GLN A 7 -40.46 33.04 8.67
C GLN A 7 -39.18 32.40 8.10
N MET A 8 -38.45 31.58 8.86
CA MET A 8 -37.30 30.85 8.32
C MET A 8 -37.76 29.56 7.64
N GLN A 9 -38.34 29.69 6.45
CA GLN A 9 -38.67 28.54 5.62
C GLN A 9 -37.40 27.86 5.11
N ILE A 10 -37.38 26.53 5.17
CA ILE A 10 -36.27 25.71 4.68
C ILE A 10 -36.35 25.63 3.15
N GLN A 11 -35.23 25.85 2.48
CA GLN A 11 -35.12 25.63 1.04
C GLN A 11 -35.01 24.12 0.76
N GLN A 12 -36.12 23.50 0.37
CA GLN A 12 -36.21 22.04 0.17
C GLN A 12 -35.24 21.53 -0.91
N GLU A 13 -35.11 22.22 -2.04
CA GLU A 13 -34.18 21.84 -3.11
C GLU A 13 -32.71 21.81 -2.64
N GLN A 14 -32.35 22.75 -1.76
CA GLN A 14 -31.00 22.81 -1.19
C GLN A 14 -30.80 21.66 -0.20
N LEU A 15 -31.82 21.33 0.58
CA LEU A 15 -31.78 20.20 1.51
C LEU A 15 -31.65 18.87 0.76
N ASP A 16 -32.44 18.68 -0.30
CA ASP A 16 -32.41 17.47 -1.13
C ASP A 16 -31.04 17.28 -1.80
N SER A 17 -30.46 18.34 -2.36
CA SER A 17 -29.12 18.27 -2.99
C SER A 17 -28.00 17.96 -1.98
N VAL A 18 -28.05 18.53 -0.77
CA VAL A 18 -27.09 18.20 0.29
C VAL A 18 -27.28 16.76 0.75
N MET A 19 -28.52 16.30 0.87
CA MET A 19 -28.83 14.94 1.30
C MET A 19 -28.38 13.91 0.26
N ASP A 20 -28.62 14.16 -1.02
CA ASP A 20 -28.16 13.32 -2.13
C ASP A 20 -26.63 13.25 -2.18
N TRP A 21 -25.95 14.39 -2.05
CA TRP A 21 -24.49 14.43 -1.97
C TRP A 21 -23.97 13.65 -0.76
N LEU A 22 -24.52 13.86 0.44
CA LEU A 22 -24.08 13.22 1.68
C LEU A 22 -24.30 11.69 1.66
N THR A 23 -25.39 11.25 1.03
CA THR A 23 -25.73 9.81 0.93
C THR A 23 -24.87 9.06 -0.08
N THR A 24 -24.32 9.76 -1.09
CA THR A 24 -23.42 9.18 -2.09
C THR A 24 -21.99 8.97 -1.58
N GLN A 25 -21.63 9.61 -0.45
CA GLN A 25 -20.28 9.53 0.14
C GLN A 25 -20.11 8.30 1.04
N PRO A 26 -18.89 7.73 1.12
CA PRO A 26 -18.62 6.59 2.00
C PRO A 26 -18.78 6.97 3.48
N ARG A 27 -19.68 6.28 4.19
CA ARG A 27 -20.00 6.56 5.61
C ARG A 27 -19.04 5.93 6.61
N ALA A 28 -18.16 5.03 6.18
CA ALA A 28 -17.20 4.40 7.06
C ALA A 28 -16.15 5.43 7.51
N ALA A 29 -16.01 5.65 8.82
CA ALA A 29 -15.01 6.56 9.38
C ALA A 29 -13.57 6.23 8.91
N GLN A 30 -13.32 4.96 8.58
CA GLN A 30 -12.04 4.50 8.01
C GLN A 30 -11.79 4.94 6.56
N LEU A 31 -12.82 5.34 5.83
CA LEU A 31 -12.72 5.81 4.44
C LEU A 31 -12.70 7.34 4.38
N VAL A 32 -13.26 8.00 5.40
CA VAL A 32 -13.16 9.45 5.59
C VAL A 32 -11.76 9.75 6.16
N GLY A 33 -10.78 9.88 5.27
CA GLY A 33 -9.43 10.28 5.64
C GLY A 33 -9.41 11.65 6.33
N LYS A 34 -8.39 11.88 7.17
CA LYS A 34 -8.19 13.16 7.89
C LYS A 34 -8.11 14.36 6.94
N ASP A 35 -7.52 14.15 5.76
CA ASP A 35 -7.39 15.14 4.69
C ASP A 35 -8.32 14.81 3.50
N GLY A 36 -9.46 14.18 3.77
CA GLY A 36 -10.41 13.75 2.74
C GLY A 36 -11.06 14.91 2.00
N THR A 37 -11.27 14.73 0.69
CA THR A 37 -12.03 15.67 -0.15
C THR A 37 -13.43 15.93 0.38
N PHE A 38 -14.02 14.96 1.09
CA PHE A 38 -15.32 15.09 1.75
C PHE A 38 -15.37 16.24 2.77
N LEU A 39 -14.43 16.28 3.72
CA LEU A 39 -14.38 17.29 4.78
C LEU A 39 -14.15 18.69 4.21
N SER A 40 -13.22 18.81 3.26
CA SER A 40 -12.93 20.09 2.58
C SER A 40 -14.12 20.61 1.75
N THR A 41 -14.87 19.72 1.09
CA THR A 41 -16.08 20.10 0.34
C THR A 41 -17.19 20.57 1.28
N LEU A 42 -17.38 19.86 2.40
CA LEU A 42 -18.36 20.24 3.41
C LEU A 42 -18.00 21.58 4.08
N GLU A 43 -16.73 21.78 4.42
CA GLU A 43 -16.21 23.04 4.98
C GLU A 43 -16.44 24.20 4.01
N HIS A 44 -16.10 24.01 2.73
CA HIS A 44 -16.31 25.02 1.70
C HIS A 44 -17.78 25.37 1.55
N TYR A 45 -18.66 24.36 1.46
CA TYR A 45 -20.10 24.57 1.34
C TYR A 45 -20.68 25.31 2.55
N LEU A 46 -20.35 24.89 3.76
CA LEU A 46 -20.81 25.53 5.00
C LEU A 46 -20.25 26.94 5.18
N SER A 47 -19.01 27.20 4.74
CA SER A 47 -18.38 28.52 4.86
C SER A 47 -19.10 29.63 4.10
N ARG A 48 -19.92 29.26 3.10
CA ARG A 48 -20.77 30.20 2.36
C ARG A 48 -21.96 30.71 3.17
N TYR A 49 -22.42 29.94 4.15
CA TYR A 49 -23.64 30.22 4.92
C TYR A 49 -23.36 30.48 6.41
N LEU A 50 -22.24 29.99 6.94
CA LEU A 50 -21.84 30.08 8.34
C LEU A 50 -20.53 30.85 8.49
N LYS A 51 -20.40 31.61 9.58
CA LYS A 51 -19.14 32.24 9.98
C LYS A 51 -18.30 31.25 10.79
N GLU A 52 -17.00 31.18 10.50
CA GLU A 52 -16.01 30.37 11.24
C GLU A 52 -16.26 28.84 11.22
N VAL A 53 -16.26 28.23 10.04
CA VAL A 53 -16.28 26.77 9.91
C VAL A 53 -14.87 26.22 10.07
N ARG A 54 -14.66 25.31 11.02
CA ARG A 54 -13.39 24.58 11.19
C ARG A 54 -13.64 23.11 11.48
N PRO A 55 -12.84 22.18 10.91
CA PRO A 55 -12.96 20.76 11.20
C PRO A 55 -12.50 20.45 12.63
N HIS A 56 -13.37 19.81 13.43
CA HIS A 56 -13.02 19.35 14.78
C HIS A 56 -12.81 17.84 14.80
N HIS A 57 -11.58 17.41 15.13
CA HIS A 57 -11.23 16.01 15.21
C HIS A 57 -11.38 15.53 16.65
N VAL A 58 -12.42 14.73 16.93
CA VAL A 58 -12.58 14.08 18.24
C VAL A 58 -11.71 12.83 18.27
N LYS A 59 -10.71 12.81 19.15
CA LYS A 59 -9.93 11.61 19.45
C LYS A 59 -10.55 10.97 20.70
N ALA A 60 -10.85 9.66 20.64
CA ALA A 60 -11.33 8.94 21.81
C ALA A 60 -10.33 9.08 22.97
N ASP A 61 -10.83 9.44 24.16
CA ASP A 61 -10.03 9.50 25.38
C ASP A 61 -9.56 8.09 25.73
N LYS A 62 -8.29 7.94 26.10
CA LYS A 62 -7.70 6.63 26.45
C LYS A 62 -8.26 6.06 27.75
N ARG A 63 -8.95 6.87 28.54
CA ARG A 63 -9.40 6.52 29.89
C ARG A 63 -10.76 5.81 29.94
N ASP A 64 -11.60 5.99 28.92
CA ASP A 64 -12.92 5.34 28.80
C ASP A 64 -13.04 4.61 27.45
N PRO A 65 -12.75 3.28 27.40
CA PRO A 65 -12.67 2.51 26.15
C PRO A 65 -14.03 2.11 25.55
N GLU A 66 -15.16 2.63 26.01
CA GLU A 66 -16.50 2.21 25.56
C GLU A 66 -16.79 2.56 24.09
N PHE A 67 -16.09 3.56 23.51
CA PHE A 67 -16.29 3.96 22.12
C PHE A 67 -14.98 4.40 21.44
N VAL A 68 -14.37 3.50 20.67
CA VAL A 68 -13.17 3.77 19.87
C VAL A 68 -13.51 3.71 18.39
N PHE A 69 -13.43 4.85 17.70
CA PHE A 69 -13.44 4.86 16.24
C PHE A 69 -12.17 4.16 15.73
N TYR A 70 -12.35 3.08 14.96
CA TYR A 70 -11.22 2.41 14.32
C TYR A 70 -10.56 3.35 13.30
N ASP A 71 -9.26 3.58 13.46
CA ASP A 71 -8.42 4.30 12.50
C ASP A 71 -8.40 3.55 11.15
N GLN A 72 -8.04 4.24 10.06
CA GLN A 72 -8.06 3.68 8.71
C GLN A 72 -7.27 2.36 8.64
N LEU A 73 -7.86 1.33 8.05
CA LEU A 73 -7.16 0.08 7.76
C LEU A 73 -6.04 0.36 6.75
N LYS A 74 -4.80 0.51 7.23
CA LYS A 74 -3.60 0.49 6.39
C LYS A 74 -3.35 -0.93 5.89
N GLN A 75 -4.15 -1.38 4.94
CA GLN A 75 -3.94 -2.65 4.27
C GLN A 75 -2.95 -2.46 3.12
N VAL A 76 -1.68 -2.77 3.38
CA VAL A 76 -0.65 -2.81 2.34
C VAL A 76 -0.87 -4.08 1.51
N MET A 77 -1.43 -3.94 0.31
CA MET A 77 -1.59 -5.06 -0.61
C MET A 77 -0.24 -5.40 -1.25
N ASN A 78 0.45 -6.37 -0.69
CA ASN A 78 1.71 -6.87 -1.24
C ASN A 78 1.42 -7.90 -2.34
N ALA A 79 1.55 -7.51 -3.61
CA ALA A 79 1.45 -8.41 -4.74
C ALA A 79 2.81 -9.02 -5.07
N TYR A 80 3.11 -10.20 -4.53
CA TYR A 80 4.30 -10.97 -4.90
C TYR A 80 4.03 -11.75 -6.19
N ARG A 81 4.97 -11.72 -7.15
CA ARG A 81 4.86 -12.54 -8.37
C ARG A 81 4.97 -14.02 -8.02
N VAL A 82 3.89 -14.76 -8.27
CA VAL A 82 3.82 -16.19 -7.95
C VAL A 82 4.59 -16.98 -9.02
N LYS A 83 5.70 -17.61 -8.59
CA LYS A 83 6.62 -18.48 -9.37
C LYS A 83 7.25 -17.81 -10.62
N PRO A 84 8.38 -17.10 -10.47
CA PRO A 84 9.18 -16.75 -11.62
C PRO A 84 9.76 -18.03 -12.24
N ALA A 85 9.37 -18.37 -13.47
CA ALA A 85 9.90 -19.49 -14.26
C ALA A 85 11.44 -19.45 -14.44
N ILE A 86 12.03 -18.30 -14.13
CA ILE A 86 13.47 -18.03 -14.15
C ILE A 86 14.25 -18.92 -13.17
N PHE A 87 13.68 -19.29 -12.03
CA PHE A 87 14.40 -20.13 -11.04
C PHE A 87 14.65 -21.54 -11.57
N ASP A 88 13.65 -22.16 -12.19
CA ASP A 88 13.76 -23.52 -12.73
C ASP A 88 14.73 -23.57 -13.92
N LEU A 89 14.71 -22.54 -14.77
CA LEU A 89 15.64 -22.41 -15.90
C LEU A 89 17.09 -22.20 -15.42
N LEU A 90 17.32 -21.36 -14.40
CA LEU A 90 18.65 -21.21 -13.80
C LEU A 90 19.12 -22.52 -13.15
N LEU A 91 18.23 -23.23 -12.45
CA LEU A 91 18.55 -24.51 -11.82
C LEU A 91 18.98 -25.55 -12.87
N ALA A 92 18.24 -25.66 -13.98
CA ALA A 92 18.55 -26.57 -15.08
C ALA A 92 19.93 -26.25 -15.72
N VAL A 93 20.23 -24.97 -15.95
CA VAL A 93 21.54 -24.54 -16.47
C VAL A 93 22.66 -24.88 -15.50
N CYS A 94 22.46 -24.66 -14.19
CA CYS A 94 23.45 -25.01 -13.16
C CYS A 94 23.74 -26.52 -13.13
N ILE A 95 22.71 -27.36 -13.18
CA ILE A 95 22.86 -28.82 -13.19
C ILE A 95 23.58 -29.28 -14.47
N GLY A 96 23.20 -28.73 -15.62
CA GLY A 96 23.85 -29.02 -16.91
C GLY A 96 25.32 -28.64 -16.93
N ALA A 97 25.66 -27.45 -16.42
CA ALA A 97 27.05 -26.99 -16.31
C ALA A 97 27.86 -27.86 -15.35
N TYR A 98 27.28 -28.26 -14.22
CA TYR A 98 27.95 -29.14 -13.24
C TYR A 98 28.31 -30.50 -13.86
N LEU A 99 27.35 -31.16 -14.49
CA LEU A 99 27.57 -32.46 -15.13
C LEU A 99 28.54 -32.34 -16.32
N GLY A 100 28.41 -31.28 -17.13
CA GLY A 100 29.32 -31.01 -18.24
C GLY A 100 30.76 -30.80 -17.80
N MET A 101 30.97 -30.04 -16.72
CA MET A 101 32.30 -29.82 -16.15
C MET A 101 32.88 -31.12 -15.58
N ALA A 102 32.08 -31.91 -14.85
CA ALA A 102 32.53 -33.19 -14.33
C ALA A 102 32.92 -34.17 -15.45
N TYR A 103 32.10 -34.27 -16.51
CA TYR A 103 32.35 -35.15 -17.64
C TYR A 103 33.60 -34.76 -18.41
N THR A 104 33.76 -33.47 -18.73
CA THR A 104 34.95 -32.96 -19.43
C THR A 104 36.22 -33.10 -18.59
N ALA A 105 36.13 -32.92 -17.27
CA ALA A 105 37.26 -33.14 -16.36
C ALA A 105 37.74 -34.61 -16.36
N VAL A 106 36.82 -35.56 -16.40
CA VAL A 106 37.14 -37.00 -16.49
C VAL A 106 37.69 -37.36 -17.87
N GLN A 107 37.09 -36.85 -18.95
CA GLN A 107 37.51 -37.19 -20.31
C GLN A 107 38.86 -36.55 -20.70
N HIS A 108 39.15 -35.37 -20.16
CA HIS A 108 40.41 -34.64 -20.37
C HIS A 108 41.33 -34.72 -19.14
N PHE A 109 41.29 -35.82 -18.39
CA PHE A 109 42.08 -36.01 -17.17
C PHE A 109 43.61 -35.86 -17.42
N ASP A 110 44.09 -36.27 -18.58
CA ASP A 110 45.51 -36.11 -18.97
C ASP A 110 45.90 -34.63 -19.16
N LEU A 111 45.01 -33.81 -19.71
CA LEU A 111 45.22 -32.35 -19.81
C LEU A 111 45.15 -31.70 -18.44
N LEU A 112 44.23 -32.14 -17.58
CA LEU A 112 44.07 -31.68 -16.21
C LEU A 112 45.31 -32.01 -15.36
N TYR A 113 45.87 -33.21 -15.51
CA TYR A 113 47.11 -33.61 -14.86
C TYR A 113 48.29 -32.75 -15.34
N LYS A 114 48.40 -32.50 -16.65
CA LYS A 114 49.44 -31.65 -17.24
C LYS A 114 49.32 -30.19 -16.82
N THR A 115 48.12 -29.63 -16.70
CA THR A 115 47.91 -28.25 -16.24
C THR A 115 48.23 -28.12 -14.75
N VAL A 116 47.81 -29.06 -13.92
CA VAL A 116 48.15 -29.09 -12.48
C VAL A 116 49.66 -29.26 -12.27
N GLN A 117 50.32 -30.14 -13.04
CA GLN A 117 51.77 -30.31 -12.97
C GLN A 117 52.54 -29.05 -13.41
N ARG A 118 52.05 -28.32 -14.42
CA ARG A 118 52.63 -27.03 -14.84
C ARG A 118 52.41 -25.95 -13.78
N LEU A 119 51.22 -25.88 -13.18
CA LEU A 119 50.92 -24.93 -12.11
C LEU A 119 51.75 -25.20 -10.85
N LEU A 120 51.99 -26.47 -10.51
CA LEU A 120 52.88 -26.87 -9.42
C LEU A 120 54.33 -26.48 -9.72
N LYS A 121 54.85 -26.80 -10.92
CA LYS A 121 56.21 -26.43 -11.31
C LYS A 121 56.43 -24.91 -11.36
N ALA A 122 55.45 -24.15 -11.85
CA ALA A 122 55.50 -22.69 -11.90
C ALA A 122 55.44 -22.04 -10.51
N LYS A 123 54.96 -22.76 -9.49
CA LYS A 123 54.91 -22.30 -8.08
C LYS A 123 56.16 -22.70 -7.27
N THR A 124 56.95 -23.65 -7.78
CA THR A 124 58.21 -24.13 -7.15
C THR A 124 59.46 -23.42 -7.68
N GLN A 125 59.30 -22.55 -8.68
CA GLN A 125 60.31 -21.59 -9.14
C GLN A 125 60.00 -20.20 -8.57
#